data_AF-A0A7Y5BW94-F1
#
_entry.id   AF-A0A7Y5BW94-F1
#
_cell.length_a   1.000
_cell.length_b   1.000
_cell.length_c   1.000
_cell.angle_alpha   90.00
_cell.angle_beta   90.00
_cell.angle_gamma   90.00
#
_symmetry.space_group_name_H-M   'P 1'
#
loop_
_entity.id
_entity.type
_entity.pdbx_description
1 polymer ?
#
loop_
_entity_poly.entity_id
_entity_poly.type
_entity_poly.pdbx_seq_one_letter_code
_entity_poly.pdbx_strand_id
1 'polypeptide(L)'
;MTFGMFLLPFLWVLNGFLAVLYLLADHVLVVLLVPLLGWLALTTLKAQQPWTLAAGGLALAAAIFAPPVVAGFLLLMAGGSVALIRVEKFNVLALRWRVTGGLALYALIGLGATLYETLAPLLTDPALVSGQNYLNVLVSLALWLSPLGFLGMLAQALWVHPSLEGGTPEEMIVRTRTRGRLER
;
A
#
# COMPACT_ATOMS: atom_id res chain seq x y z
N MET A 1 24.08 -49.38 -12.72
CA MET A 1 23.52 -48.06 -12.37
C MET A 1 24.32 -47.51 -11.21
N THR A 2 24.92 -46.33 -11.36
CA THR A 2 25.74 -45.69 -10.31
C THR A 2 24.85 -45.04 -9.26
N PHE A 3 25.24 -45.07 -7.98
CA PHE A 3 24.53 -44.45 -6.85
C PHE A 3 24.11 -42.99 -7.13
N GLY A 4 24.92 -42.24 -7.89
CA GLY A 4 24.60 -40.88 -8.32
C GLY A 4 23.34 -40.73 -9.19
N MET A 5 22.93 -41.77 -9.94
CA MET A 5 21.68 -41.71 -10.73
C MET A 5 20.43 -41.68 -9.86
N PHE A 6 20.48 -42.25 -8.65
CA PHE A 6 19.37 -42.21 -7.70
C PHE A 6 19.27 -40.86 -6.97
N LEU A 7 20.38 -40.11 -6.85
CA LEU A 7 20.43 -38.81 -6.19
C LEU A 7 20.04 -37.64 -7.10
N LEU A 8 20.19 -37.78 -8.42
CA LEU A 8 19.83 -36.76 -9.42
C LEU A 8 18.42 -36.16 -9.24
N PRO A 9 17.33 -36.94 -9.09
CA PRO A 9 16.00 -36.37 -8.90
C PRO A 9 15.89 -35.55 -7.61
N PHE A 10 16.53 -35.98 -6.50
CA PHE A 10 16.52 -35.24 -5.24
C PHE A 10 17.32 -33.94 -5.33
N LEU A 11 18.47 -33.95 -5.99
CA LEU A 11 19.28 -32.75 -6.23
C LEU A 11 18.52 -31.75 -7.12
N TRP A 12 17.76 -32.22 -8.10
CA TRP A 12 16.96 -31.37 -8.97
C TRP A 12 15.80 -30.71 -8.22
N VAL A 13 15.09 -31.47 -7.38
CA VAL A 13 14.02 -30.95 -6.50
C VAL A 13 14.58 -29.94 -5.49
N LEU A 14 15.70 -30.27 -4.85
CA LEU A 14 16.36 -29.36 -3.91
C LEU A 14 16.80 -28.07 -4.59
N ASN A 15 17.38 -28.15 -5.78
CA ASN A 15 17.78 -26.98 -6.55
C ASN A 15 16.57 -26.11 -6.95
N GLY A 16 15.48 -26.73 -7.40
CA GLY A 16 14.24 -26.02 -7.68
C GLY A 16 13.67 -25.32 -6.45
N PHE A 17 13.68 -26.00 -5.30
CA PHE A 17 13.24 -25.41 -4.02
C PHE A 17 14.13 -24.24 -3.59
N LEU A 18 15.46 -24.37 -3.70
CA LEU A 18 16.41 -23.29 -3.40
C LEU A 18 16.24 -22.10 -4.35
N ALA A 19 15.96 -22.33 -5.63
CA ALA A 19 15.67 -21.26 -6.59
C ALA A 19 14.38 -20.51 -6.22
N VAL A 20 13.35 -21.23 -5.77
CA VAL A 20 12.10 -20.61 -5.26
C VAL A 20 12.36 -19.80 -4.00
N LEU A 21 13.12 -20.33 -3.04
CA LEU A 21 13.50 -19.59 -1.82
C LEU A 21 14.33 -18.34 -2.13
N TYR A 22 15.25 -18.44 -3.08
CA TYR A 22 16.05 -17.31 -3.55
C TYR A 22 15.16 -16.21 -4.16
N LEU A 23 14.24 -16.59 -5.06
CA LEU A 23 13.28 -15.64 -5.66
C LEU A 23 12.36 -15.01 -4.60
N LEU A 24 11.92 -15.78 -3.61
CA LEU A 24 11.14 -15.31 -2.47
C LEU A 24 11.91 -14.29 -1.63
N ALA A 25 13.19 -14.53 -1.39
CA ALA A 25 14.06 -13.61 -0.65
C ALA A 25 14.26 -12.30 -1.43
N ASP A 26 14.48 -12.40 -2.74
CA ASP A 26 14.69 -11.26 -3.62
C ASP A 26 13.42 -10.38 -3.75
N HIS A 27 12.24 -10.99 -3.62
CA HIS A 27 10.93 -10.32 -3.72
C HIS A 27 10.17 -10.28 -2.40
N VAL A 28 10.87 -10.33 -1.26
CA VAL A 28 10.25 -10.46 0.08
C VAL A 28 9.23 -9.36 0.36
N LEU A 29 9.49 -8.12 -0.10
CA LEU A 29 8.57 -6.99 0.09
C LEU A 29 7.25 -7.20 -0.66
N VAL A 30 7.31 -7.69 -1.90
CA VAL A 30 6.12 -7.99 -2.71
C VAL A 30 5.34 -9.14 -2.07
N VAL A 31 6.04 -10.18 -1.63
CA VAL A 31 5.44 -11.36 -0.99
C VAL A 31 4.69 -10.97 0.29
N LEU A 32 5.25 -10.07 1.10
CA LEU A 32 4.60 -9.54 2.31
C LEU A 32 3.44 -8.58 1.99
N LEU A 33 3.49 -7.89 0.84
CA LEU A 33 2.45 -6.97 0.42
C LEU A 33 1.18 -7.69 -0.03
N VAL A 34 1.29 -8.83 -0.73
CA VAL A 34 0.14 -9.62 -1.21
C VAL A 34 -0.91 -9.91 -0.12
N PRO A 35 -0.58 -10.49 1.05
CA PRO A 35 -1.59 -10.82 2.05
C PRO A 35 -2.25 -9.56 2.64
N LEU A 36 -1.55 -8.44 2.74
CA LEU A 36 -2.12 -7.18 3.24
C LEU A 36 -3.14 -6.62 2.25
N LEU A 37 -2.80 -6.59 0.96
CA LEU A 37 -3.72 -6.16 -0.09
C LEU A 37 -4.92 -7.11 -0.20
N GLY A 38 -4.69 -8.42 -0.11
CA GLY A 38 -5.74 -9.43 -0.06
C GLY A 38 -6.69 -9.20 1.12
N TRP A 39 -6.16 -8.96 2.31
CA TRP A 39 -6.98 -8.65 3.48
C TRP A 39 -7.79 -7.37 3.31
N LEU A 40 -7.20 -6.30 2.76
CA LEU A 40 -7.89 -5.04 2.48
C LEU A 40 -9.04 -5.24 1.49
N ALA A 41 -8.81 -5.98 0.41
CA ALA A 41 -9.82 -6.25 -0.62
C ALA A 41 -10.96 -7.15 -0.11
N LEU A 42 -10.65 -8.19 0.66
CA LEU A 42 -11.63 -9.17 1.15
C LEU A 42 -12.51 -8.63 2.28
N THR A 43 -12.01 -7.68 3.08
CA THR A 43 -12.74 -7.15 4.23
C THR A 43 -13.50 -5.85 3.94
N THR A 44 -13.40 -5.33 2.72
CA THR A 44 -14.09 -4.09 2.34
C THR A 44 -15.52 -4.37 1.85
N LEU A 45 -16.36 -3.34 1.83
CA LEU A 45 -17.74 -3.47 1.33
C LEU A 45 -17.76 -3.81 -0.16
N LYS A 46 -18.75 -4.60 -0.60
CA LYS A 46 -18.89 -5.03 -2.00
C LYS A 46 -18.84 -3.89 -3.01
N ALA A 47 -19.40 -2.73 -2.69
CA ALA A 47 -19.37 -1.54 -3.56
C ALA A 47 -17.95 -0.95 -3.74
N GLN A 48 -17.09 -1.08 -2.73
CA GLN A 48 -15.71 -0.57 -2.74
C GLN A 48 -14.69 -1.63 -3.18
N GLN A 49 -15.06 -2.91 -3.12
CA GLN A 49 -14.21 -4.04 -3.47
C GLN A 49 -13.55 -3.94 -4.85
N PRO A 50 -14.24 -3.60 -5.96
CA PRO A 50 -13.58 -3.50 -7.27
C PRO A 50 -12.49 -2.42 -7.30
N TRP A 51 -12.73 -1.29 -6.65
CA TRP A 51 -11.75 -0.20 -6.54
C TRP A 51 -10.54 -0.59 -5.69
N THR A 52 -10.79 -1.35 -4.62
CA THR A 52 -9.71 -1.84 -3.75
C THR A 52 -8.86 -2.89 -4.45
N LEU A 53 -9.49 -3.77 -5.24
CA LEU A 53 -8.78 -4.73 -6.09
C LEU A 53 -7.97 -4.03 -7.19
N ALA A 54 -8.55 -3.02 -7.85
CA ALA A 54 -7.83 -2.24 -8.86
C ALA A 54 -6.62 -1.50 -8.26
N ALA A 55 -6.81 -0.84 -7.12
CA ALA A 55 -5.72 -0.19 -6.38
C ALA A 55 -4.66 -1.20 -5.90
N GLY A 56 -5.08 -2.37 -5.44
CA GLY A 56 -4.18 -3.47 -5.05
C GLY A 56 -3.38 -4.02 -6.24
N GLY A 57 -4.01 -4.21 -7.39
CA GLY A 57 -3.35 -4.61 -8.62
C GLY A 57 -2.32 -3.55 -9.09
N LEU A 58 -2.70 -2.28 -9.04
CA LEU A 58 -1.79 -1.15 -9.28
C LEU A 58 -0.60 -1.14 -8.32
N ALA A 59 -0.85 -1.36 -7.02
CA ALA A 59 0.19 -1.43 -6.00
C ALA A 59 1.14 -2.61 -6.22
N LEU A 60 0.63 -3.78 -6.63
CA LEU A 60 1.48 -4.92 -6.98
C LEU A 60 2.32 -4.63 -8.22
N ALA A 61 1.72 -4.04 -9.26
CA ALA A 61 2.47 -3.65 -10.45
C ALA A 61 3.58 -2.65 -10.10
N ALA A 62 3.27 -1.62 -9.30
CA ALA A 62 4.27 -0.66 -8.83
C ALA A 62 5.35 -1.34 -7.97
N ALA A 63 5.00 -2.26 -7.08
CA ALA A 63 5.98 -2.95 -6.24
C ALA A 63 6.93 -3.87 -7.03
N ILE A 64 6.53 -4.33 -8.22
CA ILE A 64 7.34 -5.18 -9.11
C ILE A 64 8.20 -4.34 -10.06
N PHE A 65 7.62 -3.29 -10.66
CA PHE A 65 8.25 -2.55 -11.75
C PHE A 65 8.94 -1.26 -11.31
N ALA A 66 8.55 -0.68 -10.18
CA ALA A 66 9.12 0.58 -9.71
C ALA A 66 10.35 0.36 -8.82
N PRO A 67 11.12 1.43 -8.52
CA PRO A 67 12.28 1.33 -7.65
C PRO A 67 11.97 0.64 -6.32
N PRO A 68 12.90 -0.14 -5.73
CA PRO A 68 12.63 -0.97 -4.55
C PRO A 68 12.04 -0.22 -3.34
N VAL A 69 12.36 1.08 -3.21
CA VAL A 69 11.80 1.96 -2.19
C VAL A 69 10.27 2.05 -2.24
N VAL A 70 9.66 1.96 -3.43
CA VAL A 70 8.21 2.02 -3.63
C VAL A 70 7.54 0.78 -3.03
N ALA A 71 8.10 -0.40 -3.23
CA ALA A 71 7.59 -1.64 -2.63
C ALA A 71 7.63 -1.56 -1.09
N GLY A 72 8.72 -1.03 -0.53
CA GLY A 72 8.87 -0.81 0.91
C GLY A 72 7.81 0.14 1.47
N PHE A 73 7.59 1.28 0.81
CA PHE A 73 6.57 2.23 1.26
C PHE A 73 5.13 1.74 1.04
N LEU A 74 4.82 1.05 -0.06
CA LEU A 74 3.52 0.41 -0.25
C LEU A 74 3.24 -0.62 0.84
N LEU A 75 4.24 -1.39 1.24
CA LEU A 75 4.14 -2.33 2.36
C LEU A 75 3.83 -1.61 3.68
N LEU A 76 4.55 -0.53 3.97
CA LEU A 76 4.32 0.29 5.17
C LEU A 76 2.92 0.95 5.15
N MET A 77 2.50 1.49 4.02
CA MET A 77 1.19 2.09 3.85
C MET A 77 0.08 1.05 4.02
N ALA A 78 0.19 -0.10 3.36
CA ALA A 78 -0.78 -1.19 3.48
C ALA A 78 -0.82 -1.72 4.91
N GLY A 79 0.34 -2.01 5.52
CA GLY A 79 0.44 -2.53 6.89
C GLY A 79 -0.10 -1.54 7.92
N GLY A 80 0.29 -0.26 7.82
CA GLY A 80 -0.23 0.82 8.66
C GLY A 80 -1.74 0.99 8.51
N SER A 81 -2.26 0.86 7.28
CA SER A 81 -3.69 0.90 7.00
C SER A 81 -4.44 -0.26 7.65
N VAL A 82 -3.91 -1.48 7.56
CA VAL A 82 -4.50 -2.66 8.21
C VAL A 82 -4.54 -2.46 9.72
N ALA A 83 -3.43 -2.02 10.33
CA ALA A 83 -3.36 -1.75 11.76
C ALA A 83 -4.39 -0.68 12.17
N LEU A 84 -4.48 0.42 11.44
CA LEU A 84 -5.38 1.52 11.77
C LEU A 84 -6.86 1.13 11.62
N ILE A 85 -7.23 0.38 10.58
CA ILE A 85 -8.61 -0.10 10.40
C ILE A 85 -9.06 -0.99 11.58
N ARG A 86 -8.14 -1.69 12.24
CA ARG A 86 -8.46 -2.51 13.43
C ARG A 86 -8.70 -1.68 14.68
N VAL A 87 -8.15 -0.47 14.75
CA VAL A 87 -8.26 0.43 15.91
C VAL A 87 -9.39 1.45 15.73
N GLU A 88 -9.65 1.88 14.50
CA GLU A 88 -10.71 2.83 14.15
C GLU A 88 -12.11 2.25 14.43
N LYS A 89 -12.96 3.03 15.12
CA LYS A 89 -14.33 2.63 15.51
C LYS A 89 -15.39 3.59 15.00
N PHE A 90 -15.04 4.82 14.65
CA PHE A 90 -16.01 5.87 14.32
C PHE A 90 -16.29 5.93 12.82
N ASN A 91 -15.25 5.95 11.98
CA ASN A 91 -15.41 6.14 10.53
C ASN A 91 -14.52 5.21 9.68
N VAL A 92 -14.72 3.90 9.89
CA VAL A 92 -14.00 2.85 9.15
C VAL A 92 -14.24 2.93 7.64
N LEU A 93 -15.43 3.34 7.21
CA LEU A 93 -15.77 3.45 5.79
C LEU A 93 -14.95 4.53 5.09
N ALA A 94 -14.91 5.76 5.63
CA ALA A 94 -14.12 6.82 5.03
C ALA A 94 -12.62 6.49 5.08
N LEU A 95 -12.17 5.86 6.17
CA LEU A 95 -10.79 5.39 6.30
C LEU A 95 -10.44 4.41 5.17
N ARG A 96 -11.27 3.40 4.91
CA ARG A 96 -11.04 2.44 3.82
C ARG A 96 -10.93 3.15 2.46
N TRP A 97 -11.78 4.12 2.16
CA TRP A 97 -11.68 4.88 0.90
C TRP A 97 -10.39 5.69 0.79
N ARG A 98 -9.96 6.31 1.89
CA ARG A 98 -8.65 6.99 1.94
C ARG A 98 -7.50 6.03 1.68
N VAL A 99 -7.56 4.83 2.27
CA VAL A 99 -6.55 3.78 2.05
C VAL A 99 -6.51 3.35 0.58
N THR A 100 -7.66 3.05 -0.03
CA THR A 100 -7.74 2.70 -1.45
C THR A 100 -7.13 3.79 -2.33
N GLY A 101 -7.51 5.06 -2.10
CA GLY A 101 -7.00 6.19 -2.87
C GLY A 101 -5.51 6.45 -2.66
N GLY A 102 -5.03 6.34 -1.42
CA GLY A 102 -3.61 6.55 -1.08
C GLY A 102 -2.71 5.48 -1.71
N LEU A 103 -3.09 4.20 -1.62
CA LEU A 103 -2.37 3.11 -2.27
C LEU A 103 -2.33 3.27 -3.80
N ALA A 104 -3.48 3.60 -4.41
CA ALA A 104 -3.54 3.83 -5.85
C ALA A 104 -2.66 5.02 -6.28
N LEU A 105 -2.74 6.15 -5.57
CA LEU A 105 -1.98 7.34 -5.90
C LEU A 105 -0.48 7.10 -5.77
N TYR A 106 -0.02 6.46 -4.69
CA TYR A 106 1.39 6.18 -4.51
C TYR A 106 1.92 5.15 -5.51
N ALA A 107 1.10 4.14 -5.87
CA ALA A 107 1.44 3.20 -6.94
C ALA A 107 1.62 3.91 -8.29
N LEU A 108 0.72 4.85 -8.62
CA LEU A 108 0.83 5.67 -9.83
C LEU A 108 2.06 6.57 -9.82
N ILE A 109 2.43 7.15 -8.66
CA ILE A 109 3.67 7.91 -8.51
C ILE A 109 4.89 7.02 -8.81
N GLY A 110 4.94 5.81 -8.25
CA GLY A 110 6.04 4.87 -8.49
C GLY A 110 6.16 4.44 -9.96
N LEU A 111 5.06 4.06 -10.58
CA LEU A 111 5.03 3.69 -12.00
C LEU A 111 5.35 4.89 -12.90
N GLY A 112 4.83 6.07 -12.57
CA GLY A 112 5.12 7.32 -13.29
C GLY A 112 6.59 7.73 -13.20
N ALA A 113 7.21 7.58 -12.03
CA ALA A 113 8.65 7.80 -11.85
C ALA A 113 9.47 6.84 -12.72
N THR A 114 9.09 5.56 -12.74
CA THR A 114 9.74 4.54 -13.57
C THR A 114 9.63 4.89 -15.05
N LEU A 115 8.43 5.24 -15.51
CA LEU A 115 8.20 5.66 -16.89
C LEU A 115 9.04 6.90 -17.22
N TYR A 116 9.08 7.88 -16.33
CA TYR A 116 9.90 9.07 -16.51
C TYR A 116 11.39 8.72 -16.62
N GLU A 117 11.94 7.89 -15.73
CA GLU A 117 13.34 7.45 -15.76
C GLU A 117 13.69 6.69 -17.04
N THR A 118 12.75 5.92 -17.60
CA THR A 118 12.96 5.24 -18.88
C THR A 118 12.96 6.20 -20.08
N LEU A 119 12.20 7.30 -20.01
CA LEU A 119 12.03 8.23 -21.12
C LEU A 119 13.01 9.40 -21.07
N ALA A 120 13.43 9.83 -19.89
CA ALA A 120 14.29 10.99 -19.68
C ALA A 120 15.61 10.92 -20.46
N PRO A 121 16.32 9.77 -20.53
CA PRO A 121 17.56 9.66 -21.32
C PRO A 121 17.36 9.82 -22.83
N LEU A 122 16.13 9.65 -23.34
CA LEU A 122 15.81 9.81 -24.75
C LEU A 122 15.65 11.29 -25.14
N LEU A 123 15.56 12.19 -24.17
CA LEU A 123 15.41 13.62 -24.36
C LEU A 123 16.79 14.28 -24.39
N THR A 124 17.31 14.54 -25.59
CA THR A 124 18.68 15.05 -25.80
C THR A 124 18.76 16.56 -26.00
N ASP A 125 17.62 17.26 -26.02
CA ASP A 125 17.58 18.71 -26.24
C ASP A 125 18.16 19.47 -25.03
N PRO A 126 19.19 20.32 -25.22
CA PRO A 126 19.80 21.11 -24.14
C PRO A 126 18.81 21.97 -23.33
N ALA A 127 17.74 22.46 -23.94
CA ALA A 127 16.72 23.24 -23.24
C ALA A 127 15.90 22.37 -22.26
N LEU A 128 15.72 21.09 -22.58
CA LEU A 128 15.03 20.10 -21.74
C LEU A 128 15.90 19.59 -20.60
N VAL A 129 17.23 19.59 -20.74
CA VAL A 129 18.19 19.12 -19.71
C VAL A 129 18.09 19.92 -18.41
N SER A 130 17.93 21.25 -18.49
CA SER A 130 17.72 22.08 -17.28
C SER A 130 16.41 21.73 -16.56
N GLY A 131 15.35 21.45 -17.33
CA GLY A 131 14.06 20.99 -16.80
C GLY A 131 14.12 19.60 -16.15
N GLN A 132 14.97 18.70 -16.63
CA GLN A 132 15.13 17.36 -16.05
C GLN A 132 15.63 17.42 -14.61
N ASN A 133 16.57 18.32 -14.28
CA ASN A 133 17.04 18.47 -12.91
C ASN A 133 15.90 18.85 -11.95
N TYR A 134 15.01 19.75 -12.36
CA TYR A 134 13.85 20.13 -11.58
C TYR A 134 12.86 18.97 -11.42
N LEU A 135 12.56 18.25 -12.52
CA LEU A 135 11.67 17.09 -12.48
C LEU A 135 12.23 15.95 -11.61
N ASN A 136 13.54 15.69 -11.66
CA ASN A 136 14.21 14.70 -10.81
C ASN A 136 14.02 15.01 -9.32
N VAL A 137 14.11 16.29 -8.94
CA VAL A 137 13.83 16.73 -7.57
C VAL A 137 12.36 16.48 -7.22
N LEU A 138 11.42 16.85 -8.09
CA LEU A 138 10.00 16.62 -7.84
C LEU A 138 9.65 15.13 -7.72
N VAL A 139 10.21 14.28 -8.58
CA VAL A 139 10.02 12.83 -8.53
C VAL A 139 10.55 12.28 -7.21
N SER A 140 11.75 12.70 -6.80
CA SER A 140 12.34 12.31 -5.52
C SER A 140 11.47 12.73 -4.34
N LEU A 141 10.99 13.99 -4.34
CA LEU A 141 10.07 14.48 -3.31
C LEU A 141 8.77 13.69 -3.30
N ALA A 142 8.19 13.38 -4.45
CA ALA A 142 6.96 12.61 -4.55
C ALA A 142 7.13 11.18 -4.00
N LEU A 143 8.23 10.51 -4.33
CA LEU A 143 8.51 9.14 -3.88
C LEU A 143 8.69 9.03 -2.36
N TRP A 144 9.26 10.06 -1.72
CA TRP A 144 9.57 10.05 -0.29
C TRP A 144 8.52 10.75 0.59
N LEU A 145 7.99 11.90 0.17
CA LEU A 145 7.05 12.68 0.98
C LEU A 145 5.62 12.19 0.84
N SER A 146 5.19 11.70 -0.33
CA SER A 146 3.82 11.19 -0.52
C SER A 146 3.44 10.09 0.49
N PRO A 147 4.25 9.02 0.69
CA PRO A 147 3.88 7.96 1.62
C PRO A 147 3.88 8.44 3.07
N LEU A 148 4.81 9.36 3.43
CA LEU A 148 4.85 9.98 4.75
C LEU A 148 3.64 10.87 5.01
N GLY A 149 3.25 11.69 4.03
CA GLY A 149 2.05 12.51 4.10
C GLY A 149 0.78 11.67 4.26
N PHE A 150 0.69 10.57 3.52
CA PHE A 150 -0.39 9.60 3.69
C PHE A 150 -0.42 9.00 5.11
N LEU A 151 0.72 8.52 5.63
CA LEU A 151 0.81 7.97 6.98
C LEU A 151 0.47 9.02 8.05
N GLY A 152 0.89 10.27 7.87
CA GLY A 152 0.52 11.39 8.72
C GLY A 152 -0.99 11.65 8.73
N MET A 153 -1.62 11.64 7.55
CA MET A 153 -3.09 11.76 7.44
C MET A 153 -3.84 10.58 8.08
N LEU A 154 -3.30 9.37 7.98
CA LEU A 154 -3.83 8.20 8.67
C LEU A 154 -3.71 8.35 10.20
N ALA A 155 -2.54 8.75 10.71
CA ALA A 155 -2.34 8.99 12.13
C ALA A 155 -3.26 10.09 12.66
N GLN A 156 -3.42 11.18 11.90
CA GLN A 156 -4.36 12.25 12.24
C GLN A 156 -5.81 11.71 12.32
N ALA A 157 -6.22 10.83 11.41
CA ALA A 157 -7.56 10.24 11.45
C ALA A 157 -7.84 9.48 12.75
N LEU A 158 -6.81 8.89 13.38
CA LEU A 158 -6.93 8.22 14.67
C LEU A 158 -7.16 9.19 15.83
N TRP A 159 -6.48 10.33 15.83
CA TRP A 159 -6.41 11.24 16.97
C TRP A 159 -7.40 12.39 16.94
N VAL A 160 -8.04 12.65 15.79
CA VAL A 160 -9.01 13.76 15.66
C VAL A 160 -10.35 13.45 16.32
N HIS A 161 -10.64 12.21 16.68
CA HIS A 161 -11.88 11.89 17.40
C HIS A 161 -11.77 12.33 18.88
N PRO A 162 -12.78 13.03 19.42
CA PRO A 162 -12.78 13.41 20.84
C PRO A 162 -12.70 12.16 21.72
N SER A 163 -11.93 12.23 22.81
CA SER A 163 -11.96 11.21 23.85
C SER A 163 -13.40 11.09 24.34
N LEU A 164 -13.98 9.90 24.28
CA LEU A 164 -15.32 9.67 24.80
C LEU A 164 -15.27 9.87 26.31
N GLU A 165 -15.65 11.05 26.79
CA GLU A 165 -16.01 11.28 28.18
C GLU A 165 -17.28 10.46 28.48
N GLY A 166 -17.07 9.19 28.82
CA GLY A 166 -18.10 8.33 29.40
C GLY A 166 -18.91 7.45 28.43
N GLY A 167 -18.27 6.75 27.50
CA GLY A 167 -18.93 5.59 26.88
C GLY A 167 -18.33 5.05 25.59
N THR A 168 -18.95 4.03 24.99
CA THR A 168 -18.66 3.54 23.63
C THR A 168 -19.37 4.39 22.55
N PRO A 169 -18.96 4.35 21.27
CA PRO A 169 -19.63 5.08 20.19
C PRO A 169 -21.15 4.80 20.12
N GLU A 170 -21.56 3.58 20.43
CA GLU A 170 -22.97 3.17 20.49
C GLU A 170 -23.72 3.91 21.60
N GLU A 171 -23.13 4.02 22.79
CA GLU A 171 -23.70 4.76 23.92
C GLU A 171 -23.83 6.25 23.60
N MET A 172 -22.88 6.82 22.86
CA MET A 172 -22.95 8.19 22.40
C MET A 172 -24.12 8.41 21.41
N ILE A 173 -24.27 7.53 20.41
CA ILE A 173 -25.38 7.58 19.44
C ILE A 173 -26.73 7.45 20.15
N VAL A 174 -26.84 6.52 21.11
CA VAL A 174 -28.06 6.34 21.91
C VAL A 174 -28.36 7.61 22.70
N ARG A 175 -27.38 8.19 23.39
CA ARG A 175 -27.54 9.42 24.17
C ARG A 175 -27.99 10.61 23.32
N THR A 176 -27.45 10.77 22.11
CA THR A 176 -27.89 11.85 21.19
C THR A 176 -29.30 11.60 20.66
N ARG A 177 -29.65 10.35 20.32
CA ARG A 177 -30.99 9.99 19.85
C ARG A 177 -32.06 10.11 20.94
N THR A 178 -31.73 9.82 22.20
CA THR A 178 -32.68 9.94 23.31
C THR A 178 -32.86 11.39 23.78
N ARG A 179 -31.82 12.24 23.71
CA ARG A 179 -31.94 13.67 24.01
C ARG A 179 -33.01 14.37 23.17
N GLY A 180 -33.04 14.11 21.85
CA GLY A 180 -34.03 14.72 20.95
C GLY A 180 -35.48 14.24 21.13
N ARG A 181 -35.73 13.25 22.00
CA ARG A 181 -37.06 12.70 22.28
C ARG A 181 -37.70 13.25 23.55
N LEU A 182 -36.92 13.95 24.40
CA LEU A 182 -37.39 14.60 25.63
C LEU A 182 -37.68 16.10 25.43
N GLU A 183 -37.31 16.67 24.28
CA GLU A 183 -37.52 18.08 23.92
C GLU A 183 -38.68 18.29 22.90
N ARG A 184 -39.49 17.26 22.64
CA ARG A 184 -40.75 17.34 21.90
C ARG A 184 -41.89 16.80 22.75
#